data_AF-A0A8S4RMU5-F1
#
_entry.id   AF-A0A8S4RMU5-F1
#
_cell.length_a   1.000
_cell.length_b   1.000
_cell.length_c   1.000
_cell.angle_alpha   90.00
_cell.angle_beta   90.00
_cell.angle_gamma   90.00
#
_symmetry.space_group_name_H-M   'P 1'
#
loop_
_entity.id
_entity.type
_entity.pdbx_description
1 polymer ?
#
loop_
_entity_poly.entity_id
_entity_poly.type
_entity_poly.pdbx_seq_one_letter_code
_entity_poly.pdbx_strand_id
1 'polypeptide(L)' 'MWCLRRMLGVSCKEFRTNISIIRELIKHRLSTLVHSRILKFLGHVFRRDNNSIERLVVQGKVEGTRARGISPM' A
#
# COMPACT_ATOMS: atom_id res chain seq x y z
N MET A 1 3.40 15.57 9.91
CA MET A 1 3.71 14.43 10.83
C MET A 1 2.92 13.15 10.55
N TRP A 2 1.64 13.23 10.16
CA TRP A 2 0.79 12.04 9.94
C TRP A 2 1.34 11.07 8.88
N CYS A 3 1.76 11.58 7.72
CA CYS A 3 2.26 10.74 6.62
C CYS A 3 3.50 9.91 7.04
N LEU A 4 4.44 10.53 7.77
CA LEU A 4 5.63 9.85 8.30
C LEU A 4 5.27 8.74 9.30
N ARG A 5 4.31 9.01 10.21
CA ARG A 5 3.79 8.01 11.15
C ARG A 5 3.18 6.81 10.42
N ARG A 6 2.40 7.07 9.38
CA ARG A 6 1.79 6.01 8.55
C ARG A 6 2.83 5.24 7.72
N MET A 7 3.94 5.87 7.34
CA MET A 7 5.07 5.19 6.69
C MET A 7 5.85 4.29 7.63
N LEU A 8 5.92 4.60 8.92
CA LEU A 8 6.54 3.73 9.93
C LEU A 8 5.57 2.72 10.55
N GLY A 9 4.26 2.83 10.28
CA GLY A 9 3.25 1.96 10.88
C GLY A 9 2.98 2.24 12.36
N VAL A 10 3.33 3.44 12.83
CA VAL A 10 3.20 3.85 14.24
C VAL A 10 1.73 4.07 14.59
N SER A 11 1.25 3.35 15.59
CA SER A 11 -0.08 3.55 16.16
C SER A 11 -0.14 4.80 17.04
N CYS A 12 -1.31 5.47 17.10
CA CYS A 12 -1.53 6.55 18.07
C CYS A 12 -1.35 6.09 19.53
N LYS A 13 -1.54 4.79 19.79
CA LYS A 13 -1.39 4.20 21.14
C LYS A 13 0.05 4.12 21.63
N GLU A 14 1.04 4.30 20.75
CA GLU A 14 2.45 4.23 21.11
C GLU A 14 3.00 5.54 21.71
N PHE A 15 2.21 6.62 21.72
CA PHE A 15 2.57 7.93 22.31
C PHE A 15 3.99 8.43 21.95
N ARG A 16 4.45 8.14 20.72
CA ARG A 16 5.78 8.53 20.24
C ARG A 16 5.90 10.03 19.99
N THR A 17 7.03 10.64 20.35
CA THR A 17 7.33 12.05 20.06
C THR A 17 7.72 12.24 18.59
N ASN A 18 7.40 13.42 18.04
CA ASN A 18 7.75 13.77 16.66
C ASN A 18 9.27 13.70 16.38
N ILE A 19 10.09 14.01 17.38
CA ILE A 19 11.55 13.98 17.29
C ILE A 19 12.06 12.54 17.13
N SER A 20 11.49 11.59 17.88
CA SER A 20 11.85 10.16 17.75
C SER A 20 11.57 9.64 16.34
N ILE A 21 10.43 10.03 15.76
CA ILE A 21 10.00 9.63 14.41
C ILE A 21 10.96 10.15 13.34
N ILE A 22 11.35 11.42 13.42
CA ILE A 22 12.30 11.99 12.45
C ILE A 22 13.65 11.28 12.55
N ARG A 23 14.15 11.00 13.76
CA ARG A 23 15.42 10.27 13.95
C ARG A 23 15.39 8.86 13.36
N GLU A 24 14.28 8.16 13.52
CA GLU A 24 14.09 6.82 12.95
C GLU A 24 14.02 6.85 11.41
N LEU A 25 13.38 7.88 10.87
CA LEU A 25 13.30 8.11 9.43
C LEU A 25 14.65 8.46 8.80
N ILE A 26 15.59 9.04 9.54
CA ILE A 26 16.95 9.34 9.06
C ILE A 26 17.78 8.06 8.95
N LYS A 27 17.54 7.06 9.81
CA LYS A 27 18.25 5.76 9.78
C LYS A 27 17.90 4.95 8.53
N HIS A 28 16.68 5.07 8.03
CA HIS A 28 16.21 4.37 6.84
C HIS A 28 16.08 5.34 5.67
N ARG A 29 16.71 5.03 4.54
CA ARG A 29 16.56 5.87 3.35
C ARG A 29 15.08 5.85 2.90
N LEU A 30 14.38 6.97 3.03
CA LEU A 30 12.94 7.09 2.70
C LEU A 30 12.58 6.45 1.35
N SER A 31 13.44 6.63 0.35
CA SER A 31 13.27 6.06 -0.98
C SER A 31 13.20 4.53 -0.97
N THR A 32 14.03 3.82 -0.20
CA THR A 32 14.01 2.34 -0.18
C THR A 32 12.72 1.81 0.44
N LEU A 33 12.17 2.51 1.44
CA LEU A 33 10.90 2.15 2.07
C LEU A 33 9.73 2.31 1.08
N VAL A 34 9.69 3.41 0.33
CA VAL A 34 8.69 3.66 -0.72
C VAL A 34 8.79 2.60 -1.81
N HIS A 35 9.99 2.35 -2.36
CA HIS A 35 10.17 1.34 -3.41
C HIS A 35 9.78 -0.07 -2.93
N SER A 36 10.13 -0.45 -1.70
CA SER A 36 9.74 -1.74 -1.12
C SER A 36 8.22 -1.90 -1.03
N ARG A 37 7.49 -0.83 -0.68
CA ARG A 37 6.02 -0.84 -0.64
C ARG A 37 5.41 -0.93 -2.04
N ILE A 38 5.97 -0.22 -3.02
CA ILE A 38 5.55 -0.34 -4.43
C ILE A 38 5.74 -1.78 -4.90
N LEU A 39 6.90 -2.39 -4.66
CA LEU A 39 7.16 -3.78 -5.05
C LEU A 39 6.22 -4.78 -4.36
N LYS A 40 5.93 -4.59 -3.08
CA LYS A 40 4.93 -5.42 -2.35
C LYS A 40 3.54 -5.27 -2.95
N PHE A 41 3.14 -4.04 -3.28
CA PHE A 41 1.86 -3.78 -3.93
C PHE A 41 1.79 -4.47 -5.29
N LEU A 42 2.80 -4.28 -6.13
CA LEU A 42 2.88 -4.96 -7.42
C LEU A 42 2.81 -6.48 -7.25
N GLY A 43 3.59 -7.05 -6.33
CA GLY A 43 3.55 -8.48 -6.03
C GLY A 43 2.22 -8.97 -5.45
N HIS A 44 1.43 -8.12 -4.79
CA HIS A 44 0.05 -8.45 -4.38
C HIS A 44 -0.89 -8.46 -5.58
N VAL A 45 -0.74 -7.49 -6.49
CA VAL A 45 -1.57 -7.42 -7.70
C VAL A 45 -1.27 -8.58 -8.66
N PHE A 46 0.01 -8.94 -8.85
CA PHE A 46 0.40 -10.08 -9.68
C PHE A 46 -0.15 -11.41 -9.15
N ARG A 47 -0.18 -11.62 -7.83
CA ARG A 47 -0.69 -12.85 -7.20
C ARG A 47 -2.22 -12.97 -7.15
N ARG A 48 -2.97 -12.01 -7.69
CA ARG A 48 -4.44 -12.05 -7.66
C ARG A 48 -4.96 -12.78 -8.90
N ASP A 49 -5.11 -14.11 -8.81
CA ASP A 49 -5.44 -15.02 -9.94
C ASP A 49 -6.62 -14.57 -10.84
N ASN A 50 -7.65 -13.93 -10.27
CA ASN A 50 -8.83 -13.49 -11.04
C ASN A 50 -8.72 -12.08 -11.64
N ASN A 51 -7.74 -11.27 -11.22
CA ASN A 51 -7.66 -9.85 -11.57
C ASN A 51 -6.20 -9.37 -11.74
N SER A 52 -5.31 -10.30 -12.08
CA SER A 52 -3.89 -10.02 -12.31
C SER A 52 -3.73 -9.02 -13.45
N ILE A 53 -2.74 -8.13 -13.34
CA ILE A 53 -2.49 -7.09 -14.34
C ILE A 53 -2.30 -7.71 -15.72
N GLU A 54 -1.59 -8.83 -15.80
CA GLU A 54 -1.35 -9.56 -17.06
C GLU A 54 -2.64 -10.06 -17.71
N ARG A 55 -3.60 -10.58 -16.92
CA ARG A 55 -4.93 -10.93 -17.45
C ARG A 55 -5.71 -9.70 -17.88
N LEU A 56 -5.63 -8.60 -17.14
CA LEU A 56 -6.31 -7.33 -17.45
C LEU A 56 -5.74 -6.66 -18.71
N VAL A 57 -4.43 -6.78 -18.96
CA VAL A 57 -3.76 -6.29 -20.17
C VAL A 57 -4.12 -7.15 -21.38
N VAL A 58 -4.13 -8.48 -21.23
CA VAL A 58 -4.39 -9.42 -22.34
C VAL A 58 -5.87 -9.50 -22.70
N GLN A 59 -6.77 -9.59 -21.71
CA GLN A 59 -8.21 -9.80 -21.92
C GLN A 59 -9.02 -8.50 -21.87
N GLY A 60 -8.42 -7.40 -21.43
CA GLY A 60 -9.18 -6.21 -21.04
C GLY A 60 -9.99 -6.47 -19.78
N LYS A 61 -10.64 -5.42 -19.26
CA LYS A 61 -11.59 -5.59 -18.16
C LYS A 61 -12.90 -6.12 -18.74
N VAL A 62 -13.13 -7.42 -18.59
CA VAL A 62 -14.44 -8.01 -18.89
C VAL A 62 -15.44 -7.49 -17.86
N GLU A 63 -16.43 -6.72 -18.29
CA GLU A 63 -17.57 -6.32 -17.45
C GLU A 63 -18.30 -7.60 -17.02
N GLY A 64 -18.16 -7.97 -15.74
CA GLY A 64 -18.87 -9.10 -15.18
C GLY A 64 -20.37 -8.83 -15.16
N THR A 65 -21.19 -9.87 -15.33
CA THR A 65 -22.66 -9.78 -15.29
C THR A 65 -23.23 -9.31 -13.94
N ARG A 66 -22.42 -9.24 -12.88
CA ARG A 66 -22.82 -8.72 -11.57
C ARG A 66 -22.33 -7.29 -11.38
N ALA A 67 -23.24 -6.42 -10.96
CA ALA A 67 -22.90 -5.07 -10.52
C ALA A 67 -21.91 -5.10 -9.36
N ARG A 68 -21.00 -4.11 -9.29
CA ARG A 68 -20.14 -3.92 -8.12
C ARG A 68 -21.01 -3.78 -6.88
N GLY A 69 -20.75 -4.61 -5.87
CA GLY A 69 -21.45 -4.51 -4.58
C GLY A 69 -21.29 -3.11 -3.99
N ILE A 70 -22.30 -2.66 -3.25
CA ILE A 70 -22.28 -1.38 -2.54
C ILE A 70 -21.13 -1.43 -1.53
N SER A 71 -20.19 -0.50 -1.65
CA SER A 71 -19.15 -0.34 -0.63
C SER A 71 -19.83 -0.06 0.71
N PRO A 72 -19.53 -0.85 1.77
CA PRO A 72 -20.09 -0.60 3.08
C PRO A 72 -19.66 0.81 3.52
N MET A 73 -20.66 1.63 3.88
CA MET A 73 -20.42 2.94 4.49
C MET A 73 -19.77 2.78 5.87
#